data_AF-A0A938J2E3-F1
#
_entry.id   AF-A0A938J2E3-F1
#
_cell.length_a   1.000
_cell.length_b   1.000
_cell.length_c   1.000
_cell.angle_alpha   90.00
_cell.angle_beta   90.00
_cell.angle_gamma   90.00
#
_symmetry.space_group_name_H-M   'P 1'
#
loop_
_entity.id
_entity.type
_entity.pdbx_description
1 polymer ?
#
loop_
_entity_poly.entity_id
_entity_poly.type
_entity_poly.pdbx_seq_one_letter_code
_entity_poly.pdbx_strand_id
1 'polypeptide(L)'
;MARSTNPGGTGGELRYDTVSFLSDYGRVDEFVGVVHAVIQQLCPGVRVLDVTHDVAPFDVRAAGQTLARSVQYLPPGVVLAVVDPGVGTARRRVAVEVGEGASVLVGPDNGLLAPAVAMVGGASRAVVLTDTSHHLEAPGPLFDGRDVFAPVAARLCAGVPLEEFGDSIDPAALVPGLMGVARVSDDGSTAAEVLWIDRFGNVQLNLGPDDLEPGTAAVELLINGRRHTARRVGSFSEAPPGGFGVVVDSYGMLAVVADRLSAAELLTVAAGDEVTVSALDGPESAPPVTTSVQLTRSPGDSGPGAGAEAGSVTGERRISDVADGGEV
;
A
#
# COMPACT_ATOMS: atom_id res chain seq x y z
N MET A 1 0.58 46.68 -2.48
CA MET A 1 0.52 47.04 -1.04
C MET A 1 1.71 46.38 -0.37
N ALA A 2 2.60 47.20 0.20
CA ALA A 2 3.89 46.80 0.72
C ALA A 2 3.73 45.89 1.95
N ARG A 3 4.47 44.77 1.99
CA ARG A 3 4.61 43.97 3.20
C ARG A 3 5.64 44.64 4.10
N SER A 4 5.16 44.98 5.29
CA SER A 4 5.92 45.50 6.41
C SER A 4 7.05 44.55 6.79
N THR A 5 8.27 45.09 6.84
CA THR A 5 9.46 44.45 7.39
C THR A 5 9.32 44.36 8.91
N ASN A 6 9.41 43.15 9.46
CA ASN A 6 9.55 42.94 10.90
C ASN A 6 11.03 42.63 11.21
N PRO A 7 11.72 43.37 12.10
CA PRO A 7 13.11 43.11 12.45
C PRO A 7 13.19 42.28 13.73
N GLY A 8 13.92 41.15 13.69
CA GLY A 8 14.39 40.47 14.90
C GLY A 8 14.03 38.99 15.00
N GLY A 9 14.75 38.14 14.28
CA GLY A 9 14.79 36.69 14.46
C GLY A 9 15.68 36.09 13.38
N THR A 10 16.76 35.40 13.74
CA THR A 10 17.62 34.67 12.81
C THR A 10 16.85 33.46 12.25
N GLY A 11 15.91 33.71 11.35
CA GLY A 11 15.17 32.70 10.59
C GLY A 11 15.58 32.84 9.13
N GLY A 12 16.54 32.03 8.69
CA GLY A 12 16.79 31.87 7.26
C GLY A 12 15.53 31.35 6.58
N GLU A 13 15.28 31.80 5.35
CA GLU A 13 14.22 31.23 4.51
C GLU A 13 14.51 29.74 4.30
N LEU A 14 13.56 28.87 4.65
CA LEU A 14 13.73 27.43 4.48
C LEU A 14 13.82 27.09 2.99
N ARG A 15 14.74 26.19 2.63
CA ARG A 15 14.77 25.60 1.29
C ARG A 15 13.58 24.68 1.07
N TYR A 16 13.23 23.90 2.10
CA TYR A 16 12.07 23.01 2.09
C TYR A 16 11.27 23.19 3.38
N ASP A 17 9.95 23.32 3.28
CA ASP A 17 9.07 23.55 4.43
C ASP A 17 8.50 22.26 5.06
N THR A 18 8.75 21.10 4.44
CA THR A 18 8.18 19.81 4.85
C THR A 18 9.21 18.68 4.80
N VAL A 19 9.20 17.84 5.85
CA VAL A 19 9.74 16.49 5.85
C VAL A 19 8.56 15.51 5.83
N SER A 20 8.40 14.74 4.77
CA SER A 20 7.46 13.61 4.75
C SER A 20 8.17 12.38 5.31
N PHE A 21 7.58 11.68 6.29
CA PHE A 21 8.24 10.61 7.02
C PHE A 21 7.48 9.26 6.91
N LEU A 22 8.19 8.22 6.48
CA LEU A 22 7.72 6.83 6.44
C LEU A 22 8.69 5.92 7.20
N SER A 23 8.17 4.98 8.01
CA SER A 23 9.01 3.93 8.63
C SER A 23 8.24 2.66 8.99
N ASP A 24 8.94 1.68 9.56
CA ASP A 24 8.41 0.45 10.18
C ASP A 24 8.51 0.49 11.73
N TYR A 25 8.69 1.67 12.32
CA TYR A 25 8.91 1.83 13.77
C TYR A 25 7.65 1.60 14.62
N GLY A 26 6.48 1.57 13.99
CA GLY A 26 5.20 1.65 14.68
C GLY A 26 4.99 2.99 15.39
N ARG A 27 3.93 3.04 16.20
CA ARG A 27 3.57 4.23 17.01
C ARG A 27 3.43 3.92 18.51
N VAL A 28 3.91 2.75 18.94
CA VAL A 28 3.83 2.33 20.34
C VAL A 28 4.99 2.89 21.15
N ASP A 29 6.21 2.76 20.62
CA ASP A 29 7.44 3.24 21.25
C ASP A 29 7.82 4.66 20.78
N GLU A 30 8.84 5.25 21.39
CA GLU A 30 9.23 6.66 21.22
C GLU A 30 9.94 6.98 19.90
N PHE A 31 10.32 5.98 19.10
CA PHE A 31 11.21 6.14 17.94
C PHE A 31 10.80 7.29 17.01
N VAL A 32 9.53 7.34 16.62
CA VAL A 32 8.99 8.39 15.72
C VAL A 32 9.05 9.77 16.38
N GLY A 33 8.61 9.86 17.65
CA GLY A 33 8.61 11.12 18.39
C GLY A 33 10.01 11.69 18.59
N VAL A 34 11.01 10.84 18.78
CA VAL A 34 12.42 11.25 18.89
C VAL A 34 12.95 11.75 17.54
N VAL A 35 12.63 11.09 16.43
CA VAL A 35 12.98 11.57 15.08
C VAL A 35 12.38 12.95 14.80
N HIS A 36 11.09 13.14 15.12
CA HIS A 36 10.43 14.44 15.02
C HIS A 36 11.12 15.50 15.87
N ALA A 37 11.48 15.17 17.12
CA ALA A 37 12.16 16.09 18.02
C ALA A 37 13.53 16.54 17.49
N VAL A 38 14.31 15.62 16.91
CA VAL A 38 15.60 15.95 16.27
C VAL A 38 15.40 16.90 15.09
N ILE A 39 14.43 16.61 14.22
CA ILE A 39 14.13 17.47 13.07
C ILE A 39 13.74 18.87 13.53
N GLN A 40 12.84 18.97 14.52
CA GLN A 40 12.37 20.25 15.05
C GLN A 40 13.46 21.05 15.77
N GLN A 41 14.38 20.39 16.49
CA GLN A 41 15.48 21.08 17.15
C GLN A 41 16.46 21.70 16.15
N LEU A 42 16.74 21.00 15.05
CA LEU A 42 17.69 21.46 14.04
C LEU A 42 17.06 22.40 13.01
N CYS A 43 15.74 22.30 12.78
CA CYS A 43 15.01 23.13 11.83
C CYS A 43 13.59 23.46 12.33
N PRO A 44 13.41 24.38 13.31
CA PRO A 44 12.13 24.61 13.98
C PRO A 44 10.96 25.09 13.10
N GLY A 45 11.24 25.57 11.89
CA GLY A 45 10.20 26.03 10.96
C GLY A 45 9.63 24.93 10.06
N VAL A 46 10.18 23.72 10.10
CA VAL A 46 9.78 22.64 9.18
C VAL A 46 8.58 21.88 9.72
N ARG A 47 7.67 21.48 8.82
CA ARG A 47 6.56 20.58 9.14
C ARG A 47 7.01 19.15 8.97
N VAL A 48 6.65 18.27 9.89
CA VAL A 48 6.80 16.82 9.70
C VAL A 48 5.44 16.24 9.36
N LEU A 49 5.35 15.58 8.20
CA LEU A 49 4.15 14.91 7.70
C LEU A 49 4.41 13.41 7.73
N ASP A 50 3.77 12.69 8.64
CA ASP A 50 3.88 11.24 8.70
C ASP A 50 3.01 10.60 7.60
N VAL A 51 3.65 9.87 6.69
CA VAL A 51 2.96 9.06 5.68
C VAL A 51 2.39 7.82 6.35
N THR A 52 3.25 7.04 7.00
CA THR A 52 2.88 5.92 7.88
C THR A 52 4.10 5.42 8.65
N HIS A 53 3.88 4.83 9.83
CA HIS A 53 4.90 4.11 10.59
C HIS A 53 4.54 2.65 10.80
N ASP A 54 3.43 2.19 10.20
CA ASP A 54 2.90 0.84 10.41
C ASP A 54 3.25 -0.10 9.26
N VAL A 55 4.34 0.19 8.52
CA VAL A 55 4.90 -0.81 7.60
C VAL A 55 5.35 -2.00 8.45
N ALA A 56 5.13 -3.22 7.95
CA ALA A 56 5.56 -4.41 8.64
C ALA A 56 7.08 -4.35 8.93
N PRO A 57 7.54 -4.73 10.13
CA PRO A 57 8.95 -4.69 10.48
C PRO A 57 9.81 -5.38 9.42
N PHE A 58 10.87 -4.69 9.00
CA PHE A 58 11.86 -5.17 8.03
C PHE A 58 11.37 -5.31 6.58
N ASP A 59 10.11 -4.99 6.28
CA ASP A 59 9.53 -5.16 4.94
C ASP A 59 9.88 -3.98 4.01
N VAL A 60 11.10 -4.01 3.50
CA VAL A 60 11.64 -3.03 2.55
C VAL A 60 10.77 -2.94 1.29
N ARG A 61 10.19 -4.06 0.85
CA ARG A 61 9.37 -4.10 -0.36
C ARG A 61 8.05 -3.37 -0.17
N ALA A 62 7.34 -3.68 0.91
CA ALA A 62 6.09 -2.99 1.26
C ALA A 62 6.34 -1.49 1.52
N ALA A 63 7.47 -1.13 2.14
CA ALA A 63 7.87 0.27 2.32
C ALA A 63 8.04 0.98 0.98
N GLY A 64 8.78 0.38 0.05
CA GLY A 64 9.00 0.91 -1.30
C GLY A 64 7.70 1.08 -2.09
N GLN A 65 6.79 0.10 -2.03
CA GLN A 65 5.47 0.18 -2.67
C GLN A 65 4.58 1.27 -2.02
N THR A 66 4.64 1.42 -0.70
CA THR A 66 3.90 2.46 0.01
C THR A 66 4.43 3.85 -0.33
N LEU A 67 5.74 4.00 -0.46
CA LEU A 67 6.36 5.26 -0.87
C LEU A 67 6.04 5.59 -2.34
N ALA A 68 6.16 4.61 -3.25
CA ALA A 68 5.83 4.80 -4.67
C ALA A 68 4.39 5.30 -4.90
N ARG A 69 3.44 4.76 -4.13
CA ARG A 69 2.02 5.14 -4.20
C ARG A 69 1.70 6.51 -3.60
N SER A 70 2.58 7.04 -2.73
CA SER A 70 2.34 8.30 -2.03
C SER A 70 3.17 9.46 -2.59
N VAL A 71 4.36 9.20 -3.14
CA VAL A 71 5.37 10.22 -3.45
C VAL A 71 4.88 11.33 -4.38
N GLN A 72 4.00 11.02 -5.34
CA GLN A 72 3.46 12.00 -6.29
C GLN A 72 2.50 13.01 -5.63
N TYR A 73 1.99 12.71 -4.44
CA TYR A 73 1.07 13.55 -3.68
C TYR A 73 1.76 14.28 -2.51
N LEU A 74 3.00 13.91 -2.18
CA LEU A 74 3.75 14.54 -1.10
C LEU A 74 4.13 15.96 -1.51
N PRO A 75 4.11 16.92 -0.57
CA PRO A 75 4.61 18.26 -0.86
C PRO A 75 6.09 18.20 -1.25
N PRO A 76 6.55 19.09 -2.16
CA PRO A 76 7.97 19.25 -2.42
C PRO A 76 8.74 19.46 -1.12
N GLY A 77 9.85 18.74 -0.94
CA GLY A 77 10.58 18.77 0.31
C GLY A 77 11.49 17.56 0.52
N VAL A 78 11.79 17.28 1.78
CA VAL A 78 12.55 16.08 2.12
C VAL A 78 11.59 14.92 2.35
N VAL A 79 11.87 13.77 1.75
CA VAL A 79 11.12 12.54 1.95
C VAL A 79 12.03 11.58 2.73
N LEU A 80 11.83 11.51 4.03
CA LEU A 80 12.54 10.60 4.93
C LEU A 80 11.83 9.25 4.94
N ALA A 81 12.52 8.18 4.54
CA ALA A 81 11.93 6.85 4.55
C ALA A 81 12.89 5.83 5.14
N VAL A 82 12.49 5.16 6.22
CA VAL A 82 13.38 4.32 7.02
C VAL A 82 12.72 2.98 7.36
N VAL A 83 13.05 1.96 6.58
CA VAL A 83 12.89 0.54 6.92
C VAL A 83 14.24 -0.10 6.64
N ASP A 84 15.03 -0.33 7.69
CA ASP A 84 16.46 -0.67 7.60
C ASP A 84 16.82 -1.93 8.41
N PRO A 85 16.51 -3.15 7.91
CA PRO A 85 17.02 -4.38 8.52
C PRO A 85 18.56 -4.50 8.46
N GLY A 86 19.22 -3.69 7.62
CA GLY A 86 20.67 -3.63 7.49
C GLY A 86 21.34 -2.59 8.39
N VAL A 87 20.63 -2.02 9.36
CA VAL A 87 21.16 -0.96 10.23
C VAL A 87 22.46 -1.39 10.92
N GLY A 88 23.44 -0.49 11.00
CA GLY A 88 24.75 -0.78 11.59
C GLY A 88 25.67 -1.68 10.75
N THR A 89 25.28 -2.04 9.52
CA THR A 89 26.12 -2.80 8.58
C THR A 89 26.78 -1.89 7.53
N ALA A 90 27.41 -2.51 6.52
CA ALA A 90 28.07 -1.82 5.41
C ALA A 90 27.11 -1.23 4.36
N ARG A 91 25.77 -1.36 4.50
CA ARG A 91 24.84 -0.68 3.58
C ARG A 91 25.11 0.83 3.54
N ARG A 92 24.78 1.47 2.42
CA ARG A 92 24.95 2.92 2.30
C ARG A 92 23.75 3.64 2.92
N ARG A 93 24.03 4.81 3.51
CA ARG A 93 23.05 5.82 3.90
C ARG A 93 23.05 6.84 2.76
N VAL A 94 21.90 7.14 2.17
CA VAL A 94 21.86 7.97 0.95
C VAL A 94 20.87 9.10 1.04
N ALA A 95 21.15 10.16 0.30
CA ALA A 95 20.20 11.19 -0.07
C ALA A 95 20.16 11.33 -1.60
N VAL A 96 18.97 11.37 -2.17
CA VAL A 96 18.73 11.32 -3.62
C VAL A 96 17.84 12.48 -4.02
N GLU A 97 18.38 13.40 -4.82
CA GLU A 97 17.62 14.51 -5.37
C GLU A 97 16.79 14.07 -6.57
N VAL A 98 15.54 14.54 -6.62
CA VAL A 98 14.56 14.21 -7.65
C VAL A 98 13.77 15.45 -8.07
N GLY A 99 13.07 15.36 -9.21
CA GLY A 99 12.20 16.44 -9.69
C GLY A 99 12.93 17.78 -9.85
N GLU A 100 14.15 17.74 -10.39
CA GLU A 100 15.00 18.93 -10.59
C GLU A 100 15.28 19.74 -9.30
N GLY A 101 15.37 19.05 -8.16
CA GLY A 101 15.62 19.68 -6.86
C GLY A 101 14.36 20.03 -6.07
N ALA A 102 13.17 19.71 -6.60
CA ALA A 102 11.91 19.87 -5.88
C ALA A 102 11.86 19.04 -4.59
N SER A 103 12.46 17.84 -4.59
CA SER A 103 12.51 16.97 -3.42
C SER A 103 13.84 16.23 -3.27
N VAL A 104 14.12 15.80 -2.04
CA VAL A 104 15.26 14.92 -1.72
C VAL A 104 14.76 13.72 -0.91
N LEU A 105 14.97 12.51 -1.41
CA LEU A 105 14.65 11.26 -0.72
C LEU A 105 15.84 10.83 0.14
N VAL A 106 15.63 10.59 1.43
CA VAL A 106 16.67 10.27 2.41
C VAL A 106 16.35 8.95 3.09
N GLY A 107 17.32 8.03 3.15
CA GLY A 107 17.11 6.71 3.76
C GLY A 107 18.23 5.71 3.50
N PRO A 108 18.01 4.43 3.87
CA PRO A 108 18.94 3.35 3.57
C PRO A 108 18.95 3.01 2.08
N ASP A 109 20.12 2.73 1.53
CA ASP A 109 20.28 2.24 0.17
C ASP A 109 20.12 0.71 0.12
N ASN A 110 18.88 0.26 0.21
CA ASN A 110 18.50 -1.15 0.26
C ASN A 110 17.37 -1.49 -0.73
N GLY A 111 17.09 -0.60 -1.68
CA GLY A 111 16.00 -0.71 -2.65
C GLY A 111 14.69 0.00 -2.26
N LEU A 112 14.57 0.49 -1.02
CA LEU A 112 13.37 1.19 -0.53
C LEU A 112 13.00 2.42 -1.37
N LEU A 113 13.99 3.28 -1.64
CA LEU A 113 13.76 4.57 -2.29
C LEU A 113 13.54 4.44 -3.81
N ALA A 114 14.06 3.37 -4.42
CA ALA A 114 14.15 3.23 -5.88
C ALA A 114 12.79 3.31 -6.61
N PRO A 115 11.71 2.63 -6.15
CA PRO A 115 10.39 2.78 -6.77
C PRO A 115 9.88 4.22 -6.75
N ALA A 116 10.05 4.92 -5.63
CA ALA A 116 9.61 6.31 -5.50
C ALA A 116 10.41 7.26 -6.39
N VAL A 117 11.74 7.06 -6.48
CA VAL A 117 12.62 7.80 -7.42
C VAL A 117 12.13 7.63 -8.86
N ALA A 118 11.78 6.41 -9.27
CA ALA A 118 11.27 6.15 -10.61
C ALA A 118 9.92 6.87 -10.87
N MET A 119 9.01 6.85 -9.91
CA MET A 119 7.67 7.48 -10.04
C MET A 119 7.70 9.00 -10.18
N VAL A 120 8.77 9.66 -9.78
CA VAL A 120 8.95 11.12 -9.87
C VAL A 120 9.90 11.54 -10.99
N GLY A 121 10.19 10.65 -11.95
CA GLY A 121 10.98 10.97 -13.14
C GLY A 121 12.47 10.67 -13.03
N GLY A 122 12.91 9.99 -11.97
CA GLY A 122 14.29 9.60 -11.75
C GLY A 122 15.09 10.55 -10.87
N ALA A 123 16.33 10.15 -10.59
CA ALA A 123 17.26 10.90 -9.75
C ALA A 123 18.16 11.83 -10.58
N SER A 124 18.31 13.08 -10.14
CA SER A 124 19.27 14.03 -10.70
C SER A 124 20.65 13.89 -10.06
N ARG A 125 20.70 13.68 -8.74
CA ARG A 125 21.93 13.57 -7.94
C ARG A 125 21.72 12.59 -6.79
N ALA A 126 22.78 11.92 -6.37
CA ALA A 126 22.79 11.09 -5.19
C ALA A 126 24.11 11.22 -4.43
N VAL A 127 24.04 11.20 -3.10
CA VAL A 127 25.20 11.22 -2.21
C VAL A 127 25.11 10.10 -1.18
N VAL A 128 26.26 9.58 -0.77
CA VAL A 128 26.40 8.74 0.42
C VAL A 128 26.69 9.65 1.60
N LEU A 129 25.93 9.48 2.68
CA LEU A 129 26.01 10.31 3.89
C LEU A 129 27.23 9.92 4.74
N THR A 130 28.42 10.29 4.27
CA THR A 130 29.72 9.97 4.90
C THR A 130 30.24 11.08 5.81
N ASP A 131 29.77 12.33 5.65
CA ASP A 131 30.22 13.42 6.52
C ASP A 131 29.50 13.40 7.88
N THR A 132 30.21 12.85 8.87
CA THR A 132 29.72 12.73 10.24
C THR A 132 29.51 14.06 10.97
N SER A 133 30.02 15.19 10.46
CA SER A 133 29.79 16.51 11.07
C SER A 133 28.33 16.95 11.01
N HIS A 134 27.55 16.33 10.11
CA HIS A 134 26.10 16.54 10.01
C HIS A 134 25.27 15.57 10.84
N HIS A 135 25.89 14.54 11.45
CA HIS A 135 25.21 13.52 12.25
C HIS A 135 25.13 13.92 13.73
N LEU A 136 24.28 13.23 14.49
CA LEU A 136 24.29 13.31 15.95
C LEU A 136 25.36 12.37 16.51
N GLU A 137 26.00 12.79 17.60
CA GLU A 137 26.79 11.87 18.41
C GLU A 137 25.85 10.86 19.07
N ALA A 138 26.12 9.57 18.85
CA ALA A 138 25.26 8.48 19.27
C ALA A 138 26.02 7.44 20.09
N PRO A 139 25.41 6.85 21.13
CA PRO A 139 26.02 5.77 21.90
C PRO A 139 26.28 4.48 21.09
N GLY A 140 25.60 4.29 19.96
CA GLY A 140 25.72 3.08 19.15
C GLY A 140 25.08 3.22 17.75
N PRO A 141 25.24 2.21 16.87
CA PRO A 141 24.98 2.34 15.43
C PRO A 141 23.58 1.89 14.99
N LEU A 142 22.66 1.62 15.91
CA LEU A 142 21.40 0.91 15.62
C LEU A 142 20.22 1.84 15.34
N PHE A 143 20.41 3.15 15.32
CA PHE A 143 19.30 4.10 15.13
C PHE A 143 19.63 5.24 14.18
N ASP A 144 20.08 4.90 12.97
CA ASP A 144 20.40 5.87 11.91
C ASP A 144 19.20 6.78 11.54
N GLY A 145 17.95 6.34 11.77
CA GLY A 145 16.78 7.21 11.70
C GLY A 145 16.93 8.50 12.51
N ARG A 146 17.33 8.37 13.77
CA ARG A 146 17.58 9.50 14.68
C ARG A 146 18.95 10.14 14.42
N ASP A 147 19.97 9.31 14.25
CA ASP A 147 21.36 9.76 14.36
C ASP A 147 21.93 10.33 13.06
N VAL A 148 21.38 9.93 11.91
CA VAL A 148 21.89 10.27 10.58
C VAL A 148 20.80 10.91 9.73
N PHE A 149 19.69 10.20 9.52
CA PHE A 149 18.71 10.61 8.52
C PHE A 149 17.88 11.82 8.98
N ALA A 150 17.43 11.86 10.23
CA ALA A 150 16.73 13.02 10.80
C ALA A 150 17.56 14.32 10.75
N PRO A 151 18.83 14.36 11.22
CA PRO A 151 19.61 15.59 11.16
C PRO A 151 19.96 16.01 9.71
N VAL A 152 20.22 15.05 8.82
CA VAL A 152 20.41 15.34 7.39
C VAL A 152 19.15 15.94 6.78
N ALA A 153 17.97 15.36 7.03
CA ALA A 153 16.70 15.88 6.55
C ALA A 153 16.45 17.33 7.02
N ALA A 154 16.66 17.61 8.31
CA ALA A 154 16.49 18.94 8.88
C ALA A 154 17.45 19.97 8.26
N ARG A 155 18.71 19.59 8.04
CA ARG A 155 19.73 20.47 7.45
C ARG A 155 19.48 20.74 5.96
N LEU A 156 18.98 19.75 5.21
CA LEU A 156 18.50 19.94 3.84
C LEU A 156 17.36 20.95 3.79
N CYS A 157 16.38 20.86 4.71
CA CYS A 157 15.31 21.85 4.84
C CYS A 157 15.84 23.26 5.17
N ALA A 158 16.87 23.33 6.02
CA ALA A 158 17.56 24.59 6.36
C ALA A 158 18.44 25.15 5.23
N GLY A 159 18.58 24.44 4.10
CA GLY A 159 19.27 24.92 2.91
C GLY A 159 20.72 24.50 2.76
N VAL A 160 21.22 23.56 3.58
CA VAL A 160 22.55 22.97 3.38
C VAL A 160 22.57 22.26 2.02
N PRO A 161 23.57 22.53 1.15
CA PRO A 161 23.73 21.85 -0.13
C PRO A 161 23.88 20.33 0.02
N LEU A 162 23.37 19.58 -0.96
CA LEU A 162 23.34 18.10 -0.91
C LEU A 162 24.76 17.50 -0.85
N GLU A 163 25.68 18.12 -1.57
CA GLU A 163 27.08 17.74 -1.69
C GLU A 163 27.88 17.89 -0.38
N GLU A 164 27.39 18.65 0.61
CA GLU A 164 28.08 18.78 1.90
C GLU A 164 27.90 17.52 2.79
N PHE A 165 26.91 16.68 2.51
CA PHE A 165 26.63 15.51 3.36
C PHE A 165 27.54 14.30 3.10
N GLY A 166 28.33 14.32 2.03
CA GLY A 166 29.32 13.28 1.74
C GLY A 166 29.54 13.01 0.27
N ASP A 167 29.96 11.78 -0.04
CA ASP A 167 30.50 11.43 -1.36
C ASP A 167 29.38 11.30 -2.41
N SER A 168 29.55 12.02 -3.52
CA SER A 168 28.68 11.89 -4.70
C SER A 168 28.79 10.49 -5.32
N ILE A 169 27.66 9.92 -5.70
CA ILE A 169 27.58 8.65 -6.41
C ILE A 169 26.72 8.78 -7.66
N ASP A 170 27.01 7.92 -8.65
CA ASP A 170 26.12 7.76 -9.80
C ASP A 170 24.77 7.22 -9.30
N PRO A 171 23.63 7.90 -9.59
CA PRO A 171 22.32 7.39 -9.22
C PRO A 171 22.02 5.99 -9.78
N ALA A 172 22.64 5.59 -10.91
CA ALA A 172 22.53 4.24 -11.45
C ALA A 172 23.21 3.17 -10.57
N ALA A 173 24.06 3.58 -9.62
CA ALA A 173 24.70 2.69 -8.66
C ALA A 173 23.84 2.44 -7.41
N LEU A 174 22.67 3.08 -7.26
CA LEU A 174 21.74 2.82 -6.15
C LEU A 174 21.18 1.40 -6.24
N VAL A 175 20.87 0.80 -5.09
CA VAL A 175 20.27 -0.53 -5.04
C VAL A 175 18.85 -0.46 -5.64
N PRO A 176 18.54 -1.29 -6.66
CA PRO A 176 17.20 -1.27 -7.27
C PRO A 176 16.15 -1.85 -6.31
N GLY A 177 14.91 -1.39 -6.47
CA GLY A 177 13.76 -1.98 -5.79
C GLY A 177 13.36 -3.31 -6.44
N LEU A 178 12.95 -4.28 -5.63
CA LEU A 178 12.43 -5.57 -6.12
C LEU A 178 10.91 -5.49 -6.25
N MET A 179 10.41 -5.51 -7.49
CA MET A 179 8.98 -5.59 -7.80
C MET A 179 8.70 -6.85 -8.61
N GLY A 180 7.66 -7.60 -8.23
CA GLY A 180 7.21 -8.77 -8.98
C GLY A 180 6.62 -8.35 -10.32
N VAL A 181 7.02 -9.01 -11.40
CA VAL A 181 6.45 -8.80 -12.74
C VAL A 181 5.45 -9.92 -13.03
N ALA A 182 4.25 -9.54 -13.46
CA ALA A 182 3.25 -10.50 -13.90
C ALA A 182 3.75 -11.28 -15.12
N ARG A 183 3.42 -12.57 -15.20
CA ARG A 183 3.88 -13.44 -16.28
C ARG A 183 2.68 -13.94 -17.08
N VAL A 184 2.63 -13.60 -18.36
CA VAL A 184 1.63 -14.10 -19.29
C VAL A 184 2.06 -15.47 -19.79
N SER A 185 1.15 -16.44 -19.71
CA SER A 185 1.31 -17.81 -20.20
C SER A 185 0.81 -17.94 -21.64
N ASP A 186 1.23 -19.01 -22.33
CA ASP A 186 0.83 -19.28 -23.73
C ASP A 186 -0.68 -19.48 -23.91
N ASP A 187 -1.39 -19.86 -22.85
CA ASP A 187 -2.85 -20.05 -22.82
C ASP A 187 -3.64 -18.75 -22.54
N GLY A 188 -2.95 -17.61 -22.44
CA GLY A 188 -3.55 -16.31 -22.17
C GLY A 188 -3.85 -16.04 -20.70
N SER A 189 -3.50 -16.96 -19.79
CA SER A 189 -3.57 -16.71 -18.35
C SER A 189 -2.37 -15.90 -17.85
N THR A 190 -2.58 -15.07 -16.85
CA THR A 190 -1.54 -14.22 -16.27
C THR A 190 -1.29 -14.60 -14.82
N ALA A 191 -0.08 -15.09 -14.52
CA ALA A 191 0.39 -15.28 -13.15
C ALA A 191 0.76 -13.92 -12.55
N ALA A 192 -0.12 -13.41 -11.69
CA ALA A 192 0.05 -12.18 -10.94
C ALA A 192 0.46 -12.47 -9.50
N GLU A 193 0.83 -11.42 -8.79
CA GLU A 193 1.17 -11.44 -7.38
C GLU A 193 0.30 -10.45 -6.62
N VAL A 194 -0.11 -10.81 -5.40
CA VAL A 194 -0.71 -9.86 -4.45
C VAL A 194 0.36 -8.87 -4.02
N LEU A 195 0.29 -7.64 -4.54
CA LEU A 195 1.22 -6.57 -4.17
C LEU A 195 0.94 -6.05 -2.78
N TRP A 196 -0.34 -5.87 -2.45
CA TRP A 196 -0.77 -5.20 -1.24
C TRP A 196 -2.21 -5.55 -0.90
N ILE A 197 -2.49 -5.63 0.40
CA ILE A 197 -3.84 -5.74 0.93
C ILE A 197 -4.12 -4.47 1.73
N ASP A 198 -5.19 -3.77 1.37
CA ASP A 198 -5.57 -2.55 2.08
C ASP A 198 -6.26 -2.84 3.42
N ARG A 199 -6.53 -1.78 4.20
CA ARG A 199 -7.19 -1.91 5.50
C ARG A 199 -8.60 -2.50 5.40
N PHE A 200 -9.26 -2.42 4.25
CA PHE A 200 -10.59 -2.96 4.01
C PHE A 200 -10.54 -4.42 3.53
N GLY A 201 -9.35 -4.96 3.25
CA GLY A 201 -9.14 -6.31 2.74
C GLY A 201 -9.22 -6.42 1.22
N ASN A 202 -9.13 -5.31 0.49
CA ASN A 202 -9.02 -5.33 -0.97
C ASN A 202 -7.63 -5.82 -1.37
N VAL A 203 -7.56 -6.67 -2.38
CA VAL A 203 -6.34 -7.37 -2.82
C VAL A 203 -5.83 -6.73 -4.09
N GLN A 204 -4.86 -5.81 -3.99
CA GLN A 204 -4.21 -5.20 -5.15
C GLN A 204 -3.23 -6.21 -5.78
N LEU A 205 -3.33 -6.38 -7.10
CA LEU A 205 -2.47 -7.23 -7.90
C LEU A 205 -1.41 -6.40 -8.61
N ASN A 206 -0.32 -7.03 -9.07
CA ASN A 206 0.67 -6.41 -9.97
C ASN A 206 0.21 -6.36 -11.43
N LEU A 207 -1.08 -6.13 -11.65
CA LEU A 207 -1.71 -6.00 -12.96
C LEU A 207 -2.31 -4.61 -13.11
N GLY A 208 -2.07 -3.97 -14.24
CA GLY A 208 -2.75 -2.76 -14.70
C GLY A 208 -4.04 -3.07 -15.48
N PRO A 209 -4.80 -2.03 -15.85
CA PRO A 209 -6.03 -2.19 -16.62
C PRO A 209 -5.81 -2.83 -18.00
N ASP A 210 -4.63 -2.60 -18.60
CA ASP A 210 -4.27 -3.09 -19.93
C ASP A 210 -3.83 -4.56 -19.93
N ASP A 211 -3.63 -5.16 -18.74
CA ASP A 211 -3.36 -6.60 -18.60
C ASP A 211 -4.63 -7.45 -18.74
N LEU A 212 -5.80 -6.81 -18.87
CA LEU A 212 -7.06 -7.47 -19.22
C LEU A 212 -7.55 -6.97 -20.58
N GLU A 213 -7.98 -7.92 -21.42
CA GLU A 213 -8.55 -7.61 -22.73
C GLU A 213 -9.75 -6.62 -22.61
N PRO A 214 -9.83 -5.61 -23.49
CA PRO A 214 -10.96 -4.70 -23.52
C PRO A 214 -12.29 -5.45 -23.64
N GLY A 215 -13.26 -5.12 -22.78
CA GLY A 215 -14.58 -5.78 -22.77
C GLY A 215 -14.68 -7.02 -21.89
N THR A 216 -13.59 -7.47 -21.25
CA THR A 216 -13.63 -8.54 -20.23
C THR A 216 -14.66 -8.21 -19.15
N ALA A 217 -15.72 -9.02 -19.05
CA ALA A 217 -16.83 -8.81 -18.11
C ALA A 217 -16.60 -9.48 -16.75
N ALA A 218 -15.81 -10.56 -16.73
CA ALA A 218 -15.43 -11.29 -15.54
C ALA A 218 -14.08 -11.99 -15.77
N VAL A 219 -13.42 -12.34 -14.66
CA VAL A 219 -12.18 -13.12 -14.66
C VAL A 219 -12.33 -14.34 -13.75
N GLU A 220 -11.63 -15.41 -14.10
CA GLU A 220 -11.36 -16.52 -13.19
C GLU A 220 -10.06 -16.21 -12.45
N LEU A 221 -10.08 -16.41 -11.13
CA LEU A 221 -8.94 -16.31 -10.23
C LEU A 221 -8.61 -17.71 -9.74
N LEU A 222 -7.41 -18.20 -10.04
CA LEU A 222 -6.87 -19.42 -9.45
C LEU A 222 -5.95 -19.05 -8.28
N ILE A 223 -6.39 -19.41 -7.07
CA ILE A 223 -5.72 -19.08 -5.81
C ILE A 223 -5.65 -20.35 -4.98
N ASN A 224 -4.45 -20.78 -4.57
CA ASN A 224 -4.26 -21.98 -3.74
C ASN A 224 -4.97 -23.24 -4.33
N GLY A 225 -4.97 -23.37 -5.66
CA GLY A 225 -5.63 -24.47 -6.38
C GLY A 225 -7.17 -24.39 -6.44
N ARG A 226 -7.78 -23.30 -5.95
CA ARG A 226 -9.22 -23.04 -5.98
C ARG A 226 -9.55 -21.98 -7.02
N ARG A 227 -10.63 -22.19 -7.75
CA ARG A 227 -11.14 -21.26 -8.76
C ARG A 227 -12.23 -20.37 -8.16
N HIS A 228 -12.09 -19.08 -8.36
CA HIS A 228 -13.05 -18.07 -7.96
C HIS A 228 -13.41 -17.22 -9.18
N THR A 229 -14.63 -16.71 -9.23
CA THR A 229 -15.05 -15.78 -10.28
C THR A 229 -15.14 -14.38 -9.70
N ALA A 230 -14.52 -13.42 -10.36
CA ALA A 230 -14.64 -12.00 -10.04
C ALA A 230 -15.24 -11.25 -11.23
N ARG A 231 -16.32 -10.51 -10.99
CA ARG A 231 -16.95 -9.69 -12.02
C ARG A 231 -16.20 -8.37 -12.16
N ARG A 232 -16.00 -7.88 -13.38
CA ARG A 232 -15.48 -6.53 -13.57
C ARG A 232 -16.53 -5.51 -13.14
N VAL A 233 -16.14 -4.60 -12.25
CA VAL A 233 -17.03 -3.62 -11.61
C VAL A 233 -16.43 -2.23 -11.64
N GLY A 234 -17.28 -1.19 -11.58
CA GLY A 234 -16.84 0.20 -11.43
C GLY A 234 -16.61 0.60 -9.97
N SER A 235 -17.21 -0.12 -9.02
CA SER A 235 -17.12 0.14 -7.59
C SER A 235 -17.33 -1.15 -6.78
N PHE A 236 -16.91 -1.16 -5.52
CA PHE A 236 -17.08 -2.32 -4.64
C PHE A 236 -18.55 -2.73 -4.44
N SER A 237 -19.50 -1.77 -4.46
CA SER A 237 -20.94 -2.03 -4.30
C SER A 237 -21.59 -2.75 -5.49
N GLU A 238 -20.90 -2.83 -6.63
CA GLU A 238 -21.37 -3.57 -7.81
C GLU A 238 -20.92 -5.04 -7.78
N ALA A 239 -20.06 -5.43 -6.83
CA ALA A 239 -19.68 -6.81 -6.64
C ALA A 239 -20.92 -7.66 -6.27
N PRO A 240 -21.02 -8.91 -6.76
CA PRO A 240 -22.12 -9.79 -6.36
C PRO A 240 -22.15 -9.98 -4.84
N PRO A 241 -23.32 -10.06 -4.19
CA PRO A 241 -23.42 -10.34 -2.76
C PRO A 241 -22.67 -11.65 -2.40
N GLY A 242 -21.69 -11.54 -1.50
CA GLY A 242 -20.83 -12.67 -1.12
C GLY A 242 -19.88 -13.17 -2.21
N GLY A 243 -19.79 -12.46 -3.34
CA GLY A 243 -18.86 -12.72 -4.44
C GLY A 243 -17.79 -11.64 -4.56
N PHE A 244 -17.01 -11.74 -5.64
CA PHE A 244 -15.87 -10.85 -5.88
C PHE A 244 -16.09 -9.91 -7.05
N GLY A 245 -15.58 -8.69 -6.91
CA GLY A 245 -15.37 -7.74 -7.99
C GLY A 245 -13.88 -7.65 -8.37
N VAL A 246 -13.59 -7.34 -9.62
CA VAL A 246 -12.28 -6.83 -10.04
C VAL A 246 -12.46 -5.39 -10.54
N VAL A 247 -11.67 -4.48 -10.00
CA VAL A 247 -11.77 -3.03 -10.25
C VAL A 247 -10.39 -2.43 -10.42
N VAL A 248 -10.28 -1.30 -11.13
CA VAL A 248 -9.08 -0.47 -11.11
C VAL A 248 -9.14 0.40 -9.86
N ASP A 249 -8.18 0.25 -8.96
CA ASP A 249 -8.14 0.98 -7.71
C ASP A 249 -7.61 2.42 -7.87
N SER A 250 -7.53 3.15 -6.76
CA SER A 250 -7.07 4.54 -6.74
C SER A 250 -5.61 4.73 -7.15
N TYR A 251 -4.84 3.64 -7.25
CA TYR A 251 -3.44 3.64 -7.69
C TYR A 251 -3.28 3.17 -9.13
N GLY A 252 -4.38 2.93 -9.85
CA GLY A 252 -4.36 2.53 -11.25
C GLY A 252 -4.05 1.05 -11.46
N MET A 253 -4.07 0.23 -10.41
CA MET A 253 -3.82 -1.20 -10.47
C MET A 253 -5.13 -1.97 -10.33
N LEU A 254 -5.19 -3.19 -10.84
CA LEU A 254 -6.31 -4.10 -10.63
C LEU A 254 -6.32 -4.58 -9.18
N ALA A 255 -7.50 -4.51 -8.56
CA ALA A 255 -7.74 -5.01 -7.22
C ALA A 255 -8.96 -5.93 -7.20
N VAL A 256 -8.87 -7.01 -6.43
CA VAL A 256 -9.99 -7.88 -6.10
C VAL A 256 -10.67 -7.35 -4.84
N VAL A 257 -11.98 -7.15 -4.92
CA VAL A 257 -12.80 -6.52 -3.88
C VAL A 257 -14.00 -7.37 -3.54
N ALA A 258 -14.55 -7.19 -2.34
CA ALA A 258 -15.83 -7.77 -1.91
C ALA A 258 -16.66 -6.68 -1.22
N ASP A 259 -17.96 -6.60 -1.51
CA ASP A 259 -18.81 -5.55 -0.94
C ASP A 259 -18.93 -5.69 0.58
N ARG A 260 -18.36 -4.72 1.32
CA ARG A 260 -18.33 -4.66 2.80
C ARG A 260 -17.74 -5.91 3.46
N LEU A 261 -16.86 -6.62 2.76
CA LEU A 261 -16.16 -7.81 3.24
C LEU A 261 -14.68 -7.73 2.84
N SER A 262 -13.82 -8.45 3.57
CA SER A 262 -12.41 -8.60 3.22
C SER A 262 -12.25 -9.65 2.13
N ALA A 263 -11.88 -9.22 0.91
CA ALA A 263 -11.56 -10.17 -0.16
C ALA A 263 -10.35 -11.04 0.21
N ALA A 264 -9.36 -10.47 0.87
CA ALA A 264 -8.18 -11.19 1.36
C ALA A 264 -8.52 -12.34 2.30
N GLU A 265 -9.42 -12.12 3.27
CA GLU A 265 -9.85 -13.19 4.20
C GLU A 265 -10.65 -14.28 3.48
N LEU A 266 -11.59 -13.89 2.62
CA LEU A 266 -12.43 -14.83 1.88
C LEU A 266 -11.62 -15.69 0.90
N LEU A 267 -10.61 -15.11 0.27
CA LEU A 267 -9.69 -15.79 -0.65
C LEU A 267 -8.54 -16.50 0.08
N THR A 268 -8.33 -16.19 1.37
CA THR A 268 -7.22 -16.69 2.18
C THR A 268 -5.87 -16.40 1.52
N VAL A 269 -5.63 -15.12 1.21
CA VAL A 269 -4.38 -14.64 0.59
C VAL A 269 -3.68 -13.59 1.45
N ALA A 270 -2.36 -13.52 1.29
CA ALA A 270 -1.48 -12.52 1.85
C ALA A 270 -0.69 -11.79 0.74
N ALA A 271 -0.06 -10.67 1.09
CA ALA A 271 0.89 -10.02 0.19
C ALA A 271 2.04 -11.00 -0.13
N GLY A 272 2.41 -11.11 -1.40
CA GLY A 272 3.37 -12.09 -1.89
C GLY A 272 2.75 -13.33 -2.52
N ASP A 273 1.48 -13.62 -2.28
CA ASP A 273 0.83 -14.80 -2.84
C ASP A 273 0.61 -14.65 -4.35
N GLU A 274 0.73 -15.77 -5.07
CA GLU A 274 0.45 -15.84 -6.50
C GLU A 274 -1.07 -15.96 -6.76
N VAL A 275 -1.54 -15.22 -7.77
CA VAL A 275 -2.92 -15.27 -8.26
C VAL A 275 -2.86 -15.43 -9.77
N THR A 276 -3.32 -16.57 -10.31
CA THR A 276 -3.48 -16.68 -11.76
C THR A 276 -4.81 -16.05 -12.16
N VAL A 277 -4.78 -15.13 -13.12
CA VAL A 277 -5.94 -14.42 -13.64
C VAL A 277 -6.14 -14.82 -15.10
N SER A 278 -7.35 -15.22 -15.47
CA SER A 278 -7.73 -15.48 -16.86
C SER A 278 -9.08 -14.86 -17.18
N ALA A 279 -9.23 -14.29 -18.37
CA ALA A 279 -10.51 -13.77 -18.82
C ALA A 279 -11.55 -14.91 -18.86
N LEU A 280 -12.76 -14.63 -18.38
CA LEU A 280 -13.91 -15.48 -18.65
C LEU A 280 -14.66 -14.85 -19.82
N ASP A 281 -14.81 -15.61 -20.90
CA ASP A 281 -15.66 -15.22 -22.00
C ASP A 281 -17.09 -14.97 -21.49
N GLY A 282 -17.71 -13.88 -21.92
CA GLY A 282 -19.12 -13.57 -21.66
C GLY A 282 -20.03 -14.74 -22.05
N PRO A 283 -21.23 -14.85 -21.47
CA PRO A 283 -21.86 -16.13 -21.15
C PRO A 283 -22.06 -17.02 -22.38
N GLU A 284 -21.24 -18.06 -22.50
CA GLU A 284 -21.78 -19.37 -22.85
C GLU A 284 -22.29 -19.99 -21.54
N SER A 285 -23.61 -20.20 -21.47
CA SER A 285 -24.34 -20.70 -20.31
C SER A 285 -23.72 -21.97 -19.72
N ALA A 286 -22.85 -21.83 -18.72
CA ALA A 286 -22.69 -22.87 -17.71
C ALA A 286 -23.89 -22.76 -16.75
N PRO A 287 -24.71 -23.81 -16.57
CA PRO A 287 -25.87 -23.72 -15.71
C PRO A 287 -25.43 -23.43 -14.26
N PRO A 288 -26.19 -22.64 -13.49
CA PRO A 288 -25.89 -22.39 -12.10
C PRO A 288 -25.81 -23.73 -11.37
N VAL A 289 -24.66 -24.01 -10.75
CA VAL A 289 -24.52 -25.14 -9.82
C VAL A 289 -25.35 -24.81 -8.59
N THR A 290 -26.59 -25.28 -8.61
CA THR A 290 -27.50 -25.20 -7.45
C THR A 290 -27.14 -26.36 -6.53
N THR A 291 -26.47 -26.08 -5.42
CA THR A 291 -26.34 -27.06 -4.35
C THR A 291 -27.63 -27.01 -3.53
N SER A 292 -28.50 -28.00 -3.73
CA SER A 292 -29.69 -28.18 -2.90
C SER A 292 -29.26 -28.63 -1.49
N VAL A 293 -29.35 -27.73 -0.52
CA VAL A 293 -29.22 -28.11 0.91
C VAL A 293 -30.55 -28.74 1.32
N GLN A 294 -30.56 -30.07 1.50
CA GLN A 294 -31.66 -30.72 2.21
C GLN A 294 -31.51 -30.41 3.71
N LEU A 295 -32.34 -29.49 4.21
CA LEU A 295 -32.56 -29.34 5.64
C LEU A 295 -33.34 -30.56 6.14
N THR A 296 -32.62 -31.57 6.61
CA THR A 296 -33.21 -32.68 7.36
C THR A 296 -33.72 -32.14 8.70
N ARG A 297 -35.05 -32.04 8.83
CA ARG A 297 -35.67 -31.91 10.15
C ARG A 297 -35.37 -33.16 10.95
N SER A 298 -34.75 -33.00 12.12
CA SER A 298 -34.57 -34.09 13.08
C SER A 298 -35.94 -34.70 13.42
N PRO A 299 -36.07 -36.04 13.43
CA PRO A 299 -37.31 -36.69 13.83
C PRO A 299 -37.41 -36.66 15.36
N GLY A 300 -38.29 -35.80 15.86
CA GLY A 300 -38.50 -35.63 17.29
C GLY A 300 -39.63 -34.65 17.61
N ASP A 301 -40.78 -34.78 16.94
CA ASP A 301 -42.04 -34.37 17.55
C ASP A 301 -43.22 -35.13 16.91
N SER A 302 -43.80 -36.04 17.68
CA SER A 302 -44.96 -36.84 17.29
C SER A 302 -46.20 -36.30 18.02
N GLY A 303 -47.07 -35.61 17.28
CA GLY A 303 -48.41 -35.21 17.71
C GLY A 303 -49.46 -35.61 16.66
N PRO A 304 -50.67 -36.05 17.04
CA PRO A 304 -51.50 -36.89 16.19
C PRO A 304 -52.48 -36.13 15.27
N GLY A 305 -52.57 -36.59 14.02
CA GLY A 305 -53.82 -36.84 13.29
C GLY A 305 -54.56 -35.66 12.63
N ALA A 306 -54.58 -35.64 11.29
CA ALA A 306 -55.80 -35.68 10.46
C ALA A 306 -55.49 -35.44 8.96
N GLY A 307 -56.05 -36.31 8.09
CA GLY A 307 -56.72 -35.91 6.84
C GLY A 307 -55.89 -35.55 5.60
N ALA A 308 -56.01 -36.42 4.60
CA ALA A 308 -55.69 -36.27 3.17
C ALA A 308 -55.81 -34.86 2.54
N GLU A 309 -54.88 -34.50 1.65
CA GLU A 309 -55.07 -34.51 0.17
C GLU A 309 -53.82 -33.94 -0.53
N ALA A 310 -53.50 -34.52 -1.70
CA ALA A 310 -52.39 -34.09 -2.54
C ALA A 310 -52.79 -32.87 -3.38
N GLY A 311 -52.02 -31.78 -3.25
CA GLY A 311 -52.16 -30.59 -4.09
C GLY A 311 -50.79 -29.97 -4.36
N SER A 312 -50.32 -30.06 -5.60
CA SER A 312 -49.16 -29.33 -6.09
C SER A 312 -49.50 -27.84 -6.17
N VAL A 313 -48.82 -27.01 -5.38
CA VAL A 313 -48.86 -25.55 -5.54
C VAL A 313 -47.43 -25.05 -5.68
N THR A 314 -47.07 -24.69 -6.91
CA THR A 314 -45.99 -23.75 -7.22
C THR A 314 -46.41 -22.38 -6.72
N GLY A 315 -45.69 -21.85 -5.73
CA GLY A 315 -45.92 -20.51 -5.19
C GLY A 315 -44.61 -19.74 -5.11
N GLU A 316 -44.39 -18.84 -6.06
CA GLU A 316 -43.44 -17.72 -5.89
C GLU A 316 -43.97 -16.82 -4.76
N ARG A 317 -43.16 -16.60 -3.73
CA ARG A 317 -43.41 -15.53 -2.75
C ARG A 317 -42.26 -14.56 -2.75
N ARG A 318 -42.58 -13.33 -3.18
CA ARG A 318 -41.89 -12.11 -2.77
C ARG A 318 -42.05 -11.97 -1.26
N ILE A 319 -40.93 -11.83 -0.56
CA ILE A 319 -40.93 -11.39 0.84
C ILE A 319 -40.66 -9.89 0.82
N SER A 320 -41.69 -9.13 1.21
CA SER A 320 -41.62 -7.75 1.63
C SER A 320 -41.39 -7.71 3.15
N ASP A 321 -40.44 -6.89 3.59
CA ASP A 321 -40.15 -6.57 4.99
C ASP A 321 -41.36 -6.07 5.76
N VAL A 322 -41.52 -6.50 7.03
CA VAL A 322 -41.88 -5.66 8.19
C VAL A 322 -41.36 -6.33 9.48
N ALA A 323 -40.78 -5.51 10.35
CA ALA A 323 -40.14 -5.79 11.64
C ALA A 323 -41.11 -5.92 12.84
N ASP A 324 -40.68 -6.65 13.87
CA ASP A 324 -40.72 -6.37 15.34
C ASP A 324 -40.35 -7.69 16.04
N GLY A 325 -39.46 -7.80 17.02
CA GLY A 325 -39.40 -7.05 18.28
C GLY A 325 -39.94 -7.95 19.40
N GLY A 326 -39.10 -8.35 20.37
CA GLY A 326 -39.57 -8.92 21.64
C GLY A 326 -38.77 -10.11 22.21
N GLU A 327 -38.11 -9.83 23.33
CA GLU A 327 -37.48 -10.75 24.28
C GLU A 327 -38.42 -11.87 24.78
N VAL A 328 -37.87 -13.07 25.02
CA VAL A 328 -37.86 -13.75 26.33
C VAL A 328 -36.60 -14.61 26.45
#